data_AF-A0A927ZAP2-F1
#
_entry.id   AF-A0A927ZAP2-F1
#
_cell.length_a   1.000
_cell.length_b   1.000
_cell.length_c   1.000
_cell.angle_alpha   90.00
_cell.angle_beta   90.00
_cell.angle_gamma   90.00
#
_symmetry.space_group_name_H-M   'P 1'
#
loop_
_entity.id
_entity.type
_entity.pdbx_description
1 polymer ?
#
loop_
_entity_poly.entity_id
_entity_poly.type
_entity_poly.pdbx_seq_one_letter_code
_entity_poly.pdbx_strand_id
1 'polypeptide(L)'
;MDLKFGDVQETALITLAIRASETARADARISDPAAKEIIDTLGVDVSKYDPFLSHEGVVARTIMYRDALRRLIAQYPDAVCINLGCGFDDKFPQVDNGKIRWYDVDLADQIAVRRKVFDDRERCIMMDGDALDGAWTKNIPESDMYIIVMEGVLEYFSK
;
A
#
# COMPACT_ATOMS: atom_id res chain seq x y z
N MET A 1 10.02 -10.40 -11.72
CA MET A 1 9.67 -10.50 -10.30
C MET A 1 10.11 -11.88 -9.78
N ASP A 2 10.96 -11.96 -8.74
CA ASP A 2 11.36 -13.23 -8.08
C ASP A 2 10.62 -13.40 -6.75
N LEU A 3 9.30 -13.33 -6.81
CA LEU A 3 8.39 -13.45 -5.67
C LEU A 3 7.82 -14.87 -5.61
N LYS A 4 7.81 -15.48 -4.42
CA LYS A 4 7.32 -16.86 -4.23
C LYS A 4 6.18 -16.90 -3.23
N PHE A 5 5.30 -17.90 -3.38
CA PHE A 5 4.27 -18.17 -2.38
C PHE A 5 4.91 -18.49 -1.02
N GLY A 6 4.46 -17.80 0.04
CA GLY A 6 5.08 -17.82 1.36
C GLY A 6 5.95 -16.60 1.68
N ASP A 7 6.40 -15.84 0.67
CA ASP A 7 7.03 -14.53 0.88
C ASP A 7 5.99 -13.47 1.30
N VAL A 8 4.73 -13.66 0.89
CA VAL A 8 3.60 -12.76 1.19
C VAL A 8 2.88 -13.26 2.43
N GLN A 9 2.72 -12.37 3.42
CA GLN A 9 1.91 -12.67 4.61
C GLN A 9 0.46 -12.97 4.23
N GLU A 10 -0.17 -13.91 4.93
CA GLU A 10 -1.53 -14.36 4.58
C GLU A 10 -2.58 -13.23 4.65
N THR A 11 -2.44 -12.31 5.59
CA THR A 11 -3.31 -11.13 5.69
C THR A 11 -3.18 -10.20 4.49
N ALA A 12 -1.97 -10.03 3.95
CA ALA A 12 -1.72 -9.24 2.75
C ALA A 12 -2.33 -9.89 1.49
N LEU A 13 -2.39 -11.23 1.43
CA LEU A 13 -2.99 -11.96 0.30
C LEU A 13 -4.48 -11.62 0.11
N ILE A 14 -5.23 -11.39 1.19
CA ILE A 14 -6.65 -11.01 1.10
C ILE A 14 -6.81 -9.74 0.27
N THR A 15 -6.09 -8.70 0.65
CA THR A 15 -6.24 -7.40 -0.01
C THR A 15 -5.66 -7.41 -1.44
N LEU A 16 -4.56 -8.15 -1.67
CA LEU A 16 -3.98 -8.33 -2.99
C LEU A 16 -4.92 -9.09 -3.94
N ALA A 17 -5.46 -10.22 -3.50
CA ALA A 17 -6.36 -11.05 -4.29
C ALA A 17 -7.60 -10.26 -4.72
N ILE A 18 -8.21 -9.54 -3.78
CA ILE A 18 -9.39 -8.72 -4.07
C ILE A 18 -9.06 -7.59 -5.04
N ARG A 19 -7.98 -6.83 -4.82
CA ARG A 19 -7.61 -5.73 -5.74
C ARG A 19 -7.27 -6.25 -7.13
N ALA A 20 -6.60 -7.40 -7.24
CA ALA A 20 -6.33 -8.06 -8.51
C ALA A 20 -7.61 -8.52 -9.22
N SER A 21 -8.51 -9.16 -8.49
CA SER A 21 -9.82 -9.63 -8.97
C SER A 21 -10.69 -8.47 -9.47
N GLU A 22 -10.81 -7.41 -8.69
CA GLU A 22 -11.56 -6.20 -9.05
C GLU A 22 -10.94 -5.52 -10.29
N THR A 23 -9.60 -5.44 -10.37
CA THR A 23 -8.89 -4.88 -11.54
C THR A 23 -9.15 -5.65 -12.82
N ALA A 24 -9.41 -6.96 -12.74
CA ALA A 24 -9.67 -7.80 -13.91
C ALA A 24 -11.10 -7.67 -14.47
N ARG A 25 -12.00 -6.95 -13.76
CA ARG A 25 -13.39 -6.77 -14.19
C ARG A 25 -13.49 -5.76 -15.33
N ALA A 26 -14.47 -5.96 -16.21
CA ALA A 26 -14.79 -4.98 -17.26
C ALA A 26 -15.37 -3.67 -16.70
N ASP A 27 -16.01 -3.73 -15.53
CA ASP A 27 -16.66 -2.61 -14.82
C ASP A 27 -15.93 -2.28 -13.50
N ALA A 28 -14.61 -2.46 -13.47
CA ALA A 28 -13.78 -2.26 -12.29
C ALA A 28 -13.96 -0.87 -11.64
N ARG A 29 -14.19 -0.85 -10.33
CA ARG A 29 -14.35 0.36 -9.49
C ARG A 29 -13.01 0.91 -9.00
N ILE A 30 -12.02 0.02 -8.89
CA ILE A 30 -10.62 0.35 -8.64
C ILE A 30 -9.74 -0.42 -9.62
N SER A 31 -8.56 0.13 -9.92
CA SER A 31 -7.57 -0.48 -10.81
C SER A 31 -6.22 -0.46 -10.10
N ASP A 32 -5.70 -1.64 -9.83
CA ASP A 32 -4.40 -1.90 -9.21
C ASP A 32 -3.65 -2.94 -10.06
N PRO A 33 -2.97 -2.48 -11.14
CA PRO A 33 -2.21 -3.37 -12.01
C PRO A 33 -1.09 -4.11 -11.28
N ALA A 34 -0.50 -3.49 -10.25
CA ALA A 34 0.56 -4.11 -9.47
C ALA A 34 0.03 -5.30 -8.65
N ALA A 35 -1.11 -5.16 -7.99
CA ALA A 35 -1.76 -6.29 -7.31
C ALA A 35 -2.06 -7.44 -8.27
N LYS A 36 -2.55 -7.11 -9.48
CA LYS A 36 -2.77 -8.13 -10.51
C LYS A 36 -1.48 -8.84 -10.92
N GLU A 37 -0.41 -8.11 -11.20
CA GLU A 37 0.88 -8.68 -11.58
C GLU A 37 1.47 -9.57 -10.47
N ILE A 38 1.34 -9.15 -9.21
CA ILE A 38 1.76 -9.94 -8.04
C ILE A 38 1.00 -11.27 -8.00
N ILE A 39 -0.33 -11.24 -8.07
CA ILE A 39 -1.16 -12.45 -8.00
C ILE A 39 -0.89 -13.39 -9.18
N ASP A 40 -0.79 -12.84 -10.41
CA ASP A 40 -0.45 -13.62 -11.60
C ASP A 40 0.94 -14.28 -11.46
N THR A 41 1.92 -13.57 -10.88
CA THR A 41 3.28 -14.09 -10.64
C THR A 41 3.31 -15.19 -9.59
N LEU A 42 2.53 -15.08 -8.51
CA LEU A 42 2.48 -16.09 -7.45
C LEU A 42 1.94 -17.43 -7.96
N GLY A 43 1.11 -17.42 -9.01
CA GLY A 43 0.65 -18.64 -9.70
C GLY A 43 -0.18 -19.59 -8.83
N VAL A 44 -0.78 -19.10 -7.75
CA VAL A 44 -1.60 -19.89 -6.81
C VAL A 44 -3.07 -19.49 -6.87
N ASP A 45 -3.96 -20.42 -6.56
CA ASP A 45 -5.38 -20.12 -6.41
C ASP A 45 -5.63 -19.29 -5.15
N VAL A 46 -6.01 -18.03 -5.36
CA VAL A 46 -6.36 -17.07 -4.31
C VAL A 46 -7.87 -16.83 -4.17
N SER A 47 -8.72 -17.59 -4.88
CA SER A 47 -10.18 -17.40 -4.86
C SER A 47 -10.78 -17.48 -3.46
N LYS A 48 -10.21 -18.32 -2.58
CA LYS A 48 -10.62 -18.44 -1.17
C LYS A 48 -10.46 -17.14 -0.37
N TYR A 49 -9.61 -16.22 -0.84
CA TYR A 49 -9.35 -14.92 -0.21
C TYR A 49 -10.25 -13.79 -0.72
N ASP A 50 -11.14 -14.08 -1.68
CA ASP A 50 -12.06 -13.11 -2.30
C ASP A 50 -13.56 -13.42 -2.07
N PRO A 51 -14.03 -13.59 -0.81
CA PRO A 51 -15.46 -13.72 -0.54
C PRO A 51 -16.15 -12.35 -0.65
N PHE A 52 -17.42 -12.34 -1.08
CA PHE A 52 -18.20 -11.13 -1.39
C PHE A 52 -18.08 -9.99 -0.35
N LEU A 53 -18.25 -10.28 0.95
CA LEU A 53 -18.19 -9.23 1.98
C LEU A 53 -16.79 -8.63 2.13
N SER A 54 -15.74 -9.45 2.07
CA SER A 54 -14.36 -8.95 2.09
C SER A 54 -14.04 -8.15 0.83
N HIS A 55 -14.52 -8.63 -0.32
CA HIS A 55 -14.37 -7.96 -1.61
C HIS A 55 -14.88 -6.52 -1.54
N GLU A 56 -16.16 -6.37 -1.19
CA GLU A 56 -16.80 -5.05 -1.10
C GLU A 56 -16.12 -4.16 -0.04
N GLY A 57 -15.71 -4.74 1.08
CA GLY A 57 -14.98 -4.03 2.13
C GLY A 57 -13.64 -3.47 1.66
N VAL A 58 -12.82 -4.27 0.98
CA VAL A 58 -11.52 -3.83 0.46
C VAL A 58 -11.68 -2.82 -0.67
N VAL A 59 -12.64 -3.00 -1.57
CA VAL A 59 -12.92 -2.03 -2.66
C VAL A 59 -13.37 -0.69 -2.08
N ALA A 60 -14.34 -0.69 -1.16
CA ALA A 60 -14.81 0.51 -0.50
C ALA A 60 -13.68 1.22 0.26
N ARG A 61 -12.89 0.46 1.03
CA ARG A 61 -11.73 0.99 1.77
C ARG A 61 -10.71 1.64 0.84
N THR A 62 -10.36 0.97 -0.26
CA THR A 62 -9.42 1.52 -1.26
C THR A 62 -9.91 2.86 -1.82
N ILE A 63 -11.20 2.96 -2.15
CA ILE A 63 -11.82 4.20 -2.64
C ILE A 63 -11.78 5.30 -1.57
N MET A 64 -12.17 4.98 -0.33
CA MET A 64 -12.22 5.94 0.78
C MET A 64 -10.85 6.53 1.09
N TYR A 65 -9.79 5.70 1.17
CA TYR A 65 -8.43 6.18 1.43
C TYR A 65 -7.90 7.02 0.26
N ARG A 66 -8.09 6.57 -0.99
CA ARG A 66 -7.70 7.32 -2.18
C ARG A 66 -8.33 8.71 -2.20
N ASP A 67 -9.63 8.80 -1.98
CA ASP A 67 -10.37 10.06 -2.07
C ASP A 67 -10.02 10.99 -0.90
N ALA A 68 -9.81 10.45 0.30
CA ALA A 68 -9.32 11.21 1.45
C ALA A 68 -7.91 11.77 1.21
N LEU A 69 -7.00 10.95 0.69
CA LEU A 69 -5.63 11.35 0.34
C LEU A 69 -5.64 12.46 -0.70
N ARG A 70 -6.38 12.30 -1.81
CA ARG A 70 -6.50 13.33 -2.86
C ARG A 70 -7.00 14.66 -2.29
N ARG A 71 -7.98 14.64 -1.39
CA ARG A 71 -8.49 15.85 -0.73
C ARG A 71 -7.43 16.51 0.15
N LEU A 72 -6.69 15.73 0.95
CA LEU A 72 -5.63 16.27 1.82
C LEU A 72 -4.45 16.81 1.01
N ILE A 73 -4.03 16.09 -0.05
CA ILE A 73 -2.93 16.52 -0.94
C ILE A 73 -3.32 17.78 -1.72
N ALA A 74 -4.59 17.94 -2.10
CA ALA A 74 -5.06 19.19 -2.69
C ALA A 74 -4.98 20.38 -1.71
N GLN A 75 -5.17 20.15 -0.42
CA GLN A 75 -5.02 21.16 0.63
C GLN A 75 -3.55 21.43 0.99
N TYR A 76 -2.69 20.42 0.89
CA TYR A 76 -1.27 20.45 1.25
C TYR A 76 -0.41 19.89 0.11
N PRO A 77 -0.21 20.65 -0.98
CA PRO A 77 0.36 20.13 -2.23
C PRO A 77 1.82 19.73 -2.14
N ASP A 78 2.55 20.22 -1.14
CA ASP A 78 3.98 19.96 -0.92
C ASP A 78 4.22 19.06 0.31
N ALA A 79 3.17 18.38 0.81
CA ALA A 79 3.27 17.54 2.00
C ALA A 79 4.26 16.37 1.83
N VAL A 80 4.81 15.95 2.97
CA VAL A 80 5.48 14.65 3.10
C VAL A 80 4.43 13.62 3.50
N CYS A 81 4.23 12.62 2.65
CA CYS A 81 3.27 11.54 2.86
C CYS A 81 4.00 10.28 3.33
N ILE A 82 3.43 9.60 4.32
CA ILE A 82 3.95 8.34 4.86
C ILE A 82 2.85 7.30 4.78
N ASN A 83 3.12 6.19 4.11
CA ASN A 83 2.29 4.99 4.10
C ASN A 83 2.91 3.97 5.06
N LEU A 84 2.46 3.96 6.30
CA LEU A 84 3.02 3.15 7.38
C LEU A 84 2.30 1.81 7.45
N GLY A 85 3.06 0.71 7.41
CA GLY A 85 2.52 -0.64 7.18
C GLY A 85 2.13 -0.86 5.72
N CYS A 86 2.97 -0.39 4.79
CA CYS A 86 2.63 -0.31 3.37
C CYS A 86 2.39 -1.66 2.67
N GLY A 87 2.90 -2.78 3.20
CA GLY A 87 2.76 -4.11 2.61
C GLY A 87 3.06 -4.13 1.10
N PHE A 88 2.05 -4.49 0.30
CA PHE A 88 2.09 -4.46 -1.18
C PHE A 88 1.16 -3.41 -1.80
N ASP A 89 0.83 -2.37 -1.04
CA ASP A 89 -0.01 -1.29 -1.53
C ASP A 89 0.80 -0.29 -2.37
N ASP A 90 0.34 0.05 -3.58
CA ASP A 90 0.97 1.04 -4.47
C ASP A 90 0.07 2.28 -4.65
N LYS A 91 -0.19 3.00 -3.55
CA LYS A 91 -1.05 4.18 -3.56
C LYS A 91 -0.47 5.36 -4.31
N PHE A 92 0.86 5.52 -4.29
CA PHE A 92 1.53 6.73 -4.77
C PHE A 92 1.11 7.14 -6.19
N PRO A 93 1.09 6.24 -7.21
CA PRO A 93 0.64 6.60 -8.56
C PRO A 93 -0.81 7.10 -8.65
N GLN A 94 -1.67 6.76 -7.67
CA GLN A 94 -3.08 7.16 -7.68
C GLN A 94 -3.31 8.57 -7.12
N VAL A 95 -2.34 9.09 -6.37
CA VAL A 95 -2.46 10.35 -5.61
C VAL A 95 -1.33 11.34 -5.89
N ASP A 96 -0.33 10.96 -6.68
CA ASP A 96 0.76 11.84 -7.08
C ASP A 96 0.24 13.10 -7.79
N ASN A 97 0.74 14.25 -7.35
CA ASN A 97 0.43 15.57 -7.89
C ASN A 97 1.65 16.25 -8.55
N GLY A 98 2.76 15.54 -8.70
CA GLY A 98 4.00 16.10 -9.23
C GLY A 98 4.91 16.78 -8.18
N LYS A 99 4.48 16.89 -6.92
CA LYS A 99 5.17 17.67 -5.88
C LYS A 99 5.40 16.94 -4.56
N ILE A 100 4.42 16.16 -4.08
CA ILE A 100 4.53 15.45 -2.80
C ILE A 100 5.76 14.53 -2.78
N ARG A 101 6.31 14.36 -1.58
CA ARG A 101 7.28 13.29 -1.28
C ARG A 101 6.54 12.17 -0.56
N TRP A 102 6.79 10.93 -0.94
CA TRP A 102 6.10 9.75 -0.44
C TRP A 102 7.09 8.75 0.14
N TYR A 103 6.74 8.19 1.29
CA TYR A 103 7.53 7.17 1.97
C TYR A 103 6.65 5.96 2.26
N ASP A 104 6.99 4.83 1.65
CA ASP A 104 6.40 3.54 1.98
C ASP A 104 7.23 2.91 3.11
N VAL A 105 6.64 2.76 4.28
CA VAL A 105 7.32 2.35 5.51
C VAL A 105 6.73 1.04 6.00
N ASP A 106 7.59 0.05 6.27
CA ASP A 106 7.19 -1.22 6.87
C ASP A 106 8.39 -1.87 7.56
N LEU A 107 8.16 -3.01 8.23
CA LEU A 107 9.24 -3.80 8.81
C LEU A 107 10.27 -4.23 7.74
N ALA A 108 11.52 -4.38 8.15
CA ALA A 108 12.64 -4.64 7.23
C ALA A 108 12.44 -5.90 6.37
N ASP A 109 11.84 -6.95 6.93
CA ASP A 109 11.49 -8.18 6.22
C ASP A 109 10.40 -7.94 5.16
N GLN A 110 9.35 -7.20 5.50
CA GLN A 110 8.29 -6.83 4.56
C GLN A 110 8.81 -5.91 3.44
N ILE A 111 9.67 -4.93 3.75
CA ILE A 111 10.31 -4.08 2.74
C ILE A 111 11.23 -4.89 1.83
N ALA A 112 11.99 -5.85 2.36
CA ALA A 112 12.84 -6.71 1.55
C ALA A 112 12.03 -7.52 0.52
N VAL A 113 10.84 -8.00 0.89
CA VAL A 113 9.94 -8.69 -0.04
C VAL A 113 9.29 -7.69 -1.01
N ARG A 114 8.83 -6.53 -0.54
CA ARG A 114 8.22 -5.48 -1.38
C ARG A 114 9.16 -5.05 -2.52
N ARG A 115 10.47 -4.95 -2.24
CA ARG A 115 11.51 -4.62 -3.22
C ARG A 115 11.73 -5.66 -4.32
N LYS A 116 11.15 -6.86 -4.21
CA LYS A 116 11.12 -7.83 -5.31
C LYS A 116 10.12 -7.45 -6.40
N VAL A 117 9.19 -6.55 -6.08
CA VAL A 117 8.03 -6.14 -6.89
C VAL A 117 8.16 -4.69 -7.34
N PHE A 118 8.52 -3.81 -6.40
CA PHE A 118 8.58 -2.37 -6.63
C PHE A 118 10.02 -1.85 -6.58
N ASP A 119 10.28 -0.81 -7.36
CA ASP A 119 11.50 -0.02 -7.31
C ASP A 119 11.24 1.32 -6.62
N ASP A 120 12.29 1.90 -6.01
CA ASP A 120 12.23 3.28 -5.56
C ASP A 120 11.99 4.22 -6.75
N ARG A 121 11.19 5.25 -6.53
CA ARG A 121 10.90 6.30 -7.51
C ARG A 121 11.44 7.62 -6.97
N GLU A 122 11.67 8.59 -7.85
CA GLU A 122 12.25 9.89 -7.50
C GLU A 122 11.60 10.54 -6.26
N ARG A 123 10.27 10.44 -6.13
CA ARG A 123 9.49 11.00 -5.02
C ARG A 123 8.74 9.97 -4.18
N CYS A 124 9.06 8.67 -4.33
CA CYS A 124 8.44 7.59 -3.57
C CYS A 124 9.52 6.59 -3.15
N ILE A 125 9.89 6.63 -1.88
CA ILE A 125 11.00 5.86 -1.31
C ILE A 125 10.47 4.81 -0.34
N MET A 126 10.91 3.57 -0.49
CA MET A 126 10.66 2.50 0.48
C MET A 126 11.71 2.52 1.59
N MET A 127 11.29 2.49 2.84
CA MET A 127 12.19 2.44 4.00
C MET A 127 11.72 1.46 5.05
N ASP A 128 12.68 0.92 5.80
CA ASP A 128 12.41 0.13 6.98
C ASP A 128 12.00 1.03 8.16
N GLY A 129 10.98 0.61 8.89
CA GLY A 129 10.50 1.31 10.07
C GLY A 129 9.45 0.49 10.82
N ASP A 130 9.57 0.47 12.14
CA ASP A 130 8.58 -0.11 13.03
C ASP A 130 7.60 1.00 13.46
N ALA A 131 6.30 0.74 13.38
CA ALA A 131 5.28 1.67 13.88
C ALA A 131 5.40 1.90 15.41
N LEU A 132 6.05 0.99 16.14
CA LEU A 132 6.30 1.06 17.58
C LEU A 132 7.67 1.66 17.95
N ASP A 133 8.56 1.86 16.99
CA ASP A 133 9.87 2.49 17.20
C ASP A 133 10.05 3.69 16.27
N GLY A 134 10.12 4.89 16.84
CA GLY A 134 10.26 6.13 16.08
C GLY A 134 11.66 6.38 15.49
N ALA A 135 12.65 5.50 15.64
CA ALA A 135 14.02 5.75 15.20
C ALA A 135 14.13 6.11 13.69
N TRP A 136 13.34 5.46 12.84
CA TRP A 136 13.33 5.68 11.39
C TRP A 136 12.85 7.09 10.99
N THR A 137 12.05 7.75 11.82
CA THR A 137 11.52 9.10 11.55
C THR A 137 12.61 10.16 11.38
N LYS A 138 13.82 9.90 11.90
CA LYS A 138 14.99 10.77 11.70
C LYS A 138 15.45 10.85 10.24
N ASN A 139 15.05 9.88 9.41
CA ASN A 139 15.35 9.84 7.98
C ASN A 139 14.28 10.51 7.12
N ILE A 140 13.19 10.99 7.74
CA ILE A 140 12.14 11.73 7.06
C ILE A 140 12.52 13.22 7.04
N PRO A 141 12.48 13.89 5.87
CA PRO A 141 12.81 15.31 5.78
C PRO A 141 11.78 16.16 6.53
N GLU A 142 12.26 17.26 7.11
CA GLU A 142 11.40 18.26 7.71
C GLU A 142 10.39 18.81 6.70
N SER A 143 9.16 19.01 7.18
CA SER A 143 8.01 19.46 6.40
C SER A 143 7.05 20.24 7.29
N ASP A 144 6.40 21.25 6.70
CA ASP A 144 5.32 21.99 7.35
C ASP A 144 4.06 21.13 7.52
N MET A 145 3.93 20.06 6.73
CA MET A 145 2.81 19.13 6.80
C MET A 145 3.24 17.69 6.53
N TYR A 146 2.75 16.80 7.38
CA TYR A 146 2.86 15.35 7.21
C TYR A 146 1.47 14.74 7.05
N ILE A 147 1.31 13.85 6.07
CA ILE A 147 0.08 13.06 5.90
C ILE A 147 0.47 11.60 6.13
N ILE A 148 -0.03 11.01 7.21
CA ILE A 148 0.26 9.61 7.56
C ILE A 148 -0.96 8.75 7.24
N VAL A 149 -0.75 7.70 6.47
CA VAL A 149 -1.72 6.67 6.15
C VAL A 149 -1.34 5.40 6.89
N MET A 150 -2.33 4.83 7.58
CA MET A 150 -2.26 3.52 8.21
C MET A 150 -3.52 2.77 7.77
N GLU A 151 -3.42 1.96 6.72
CA GLU A 151 -4.53 1.15 6.20
C GLU A 151 -4.34 -0.31 6.61
N GLY A 152 -5.23 -0.82 7.45
CA GLY A 152 -5.17 -2.21 7.90
C GLY A 152 -3.94 -2.50 8.76
N VAL A 153 -3.72 -1.66 9.77
CA VAL A 153 -2.50 -1.66 10.59
C VAL A 153 -2.87 -1.58 12.08
N LEU A 154 -3.75 -0.64 12.45
CA LEU A 154 -4.09 -0.36 13.85
C LEU A 154 -4.76 -1.54 14.56
N GLU A 155 -5.43 -2.43 13.84
CA GLU A 155 -6.06 -3.63 14.39
C GLU A 155 -5.06 -4.67 14.94
N TYR A 156 -3.78 -4.57 14.59
CA TYR A 156 -2.73 -5.49 15.03
C TYR A 156 -2.05 -5.07 16.33
N PHE A 157 -2.36 -3.88 16.85
CA PHE A 157 -1.78 -3.37 18.09
C PHE A 157 -2.71 -3.56 19.28
N SER A 158 -2.14 -4.02 20.40
CA SER A 158 -2.82 -3.95 21.70
C SER A 158 -2.76 -2.53 22.25
N LYS A 159 -3.77 -2.17 23.05
CA LYS A 159 -3.75 -0.95 23.87
C LYS A 159 -2.72 -1.02 24.98
#